data_AF-A0A2H6LCS9-F1
#
_entry.id   AF-A0A2H6LCS9-F1
#
_cell.length_a   1.000
_cell.length_b   1.000
_cell.length_c   1.000
_cell.angle_alpha   90.00
_cell.angle_beta   90.00
_cell.angle_gamma   90.00
#
_symmetry.space_group_name_H-M   'P 1'
#
loop_
_entity.id
_entity.type
_entity.pdbx_description
1 polymer ?
#
loop_
_entity_poly.entity_id
_entity_poly.type
_entity_poly.pdbx_seq_one_letter_code
_entity_poly.pdbx_strand_id
1 'polypeptide(L)' 'MHPILKVDISELTISERMQLAEDLWDSILTDSNAVTLSEEQKEELHRQNPNQGSCWEQVKQRLGFAQ' A
#
# COMPACT_ATOMS: atom_id res chain seq x y z
N MET A 1 -19.28 3.58 -12.99
CA MET A 1 -18.67 2.24 -13.12
C MET A 1 -17.22 2.31 -13.56
N HIS A 2 -16.30 1.93 -12.67
CA HIS A 2 -14.90 1.72 -13.04
C HIS A 2 -14.76 0.39 -13.77
N PRO A 3 -14.13 0.33 -14.96
CA PRO A 3 -14.19 -0.83 -15.87
C PRO A 3 -13.59 -2.12 -15.29
N ILE A 4 -12.77 -2.01 -14.24
CA ILE A 4 -12.12 -3.14 -13.56
C ILE A 4 -12.99 -3.67 -12.41
N LEU A 5 -13.79 -2.81 -11.79
CA LEU A 5 -14.61 -3.16 -10.64
C LEU A 5 -16.05 -3.37 -11.09
N LYS A 6 -16.62 -4.53 -10.76
CA LYS A 6 -18.03 -4.86 -11.02
C LYS A 6 -18.99 -4.06 -10.13
N VAL A 7 -18.47 -3.20 -9.26
CA VAL A 7 -19.20 -2.31 -8.35
C VAL A 7 -18.94 -0.86 -8.73
N ASP A 8 -19.96 -0.01 -8.61
CA ASP A 8 -19.77 1.42 -8.77
C ASP A 8 -19.31 2.06 -7.45
N ILE A 9 -18.08 2.58 -7.42
CA ILE A 9 -17.45 3.09 -6.21
C ILE A 9 -18.16 4.34 -5.67
N SER A 10 -18.85 5.09 -6.54
CA SER A 10 -19.60 6.30 -6.16
C SER A 10 -20.78 6.02 -5.23
N GLU A 11 -21.36 4.82 -5.33
CA GLU A 11 -22.52 4.39 -4.56
C GLU A 11 -22.15 3.86 -3.17
N LEU A 12 -20.86 3.58 -2.94
CA LEU A 12 -20.36 3.05 -1.67
C LEU A 12 -20.25 4.16 -0.62
N THR A 13 -20.51 3.83 0.64
CA THR A 13 -20.16 4.68 1.78
C THR A 13 -18.63 4.78 1.95
N ILE A 14 -18.15 5.73 2.76
CA ILE A 14 -16.72 5.86 3.06
C ILE A 14 -16.17 4.56 3.66
N SER A 15 -16.90 3.95 4.60
CA SER A 15 -16.49 2.69 5.25
C SER A 15 -16.40 1.54 4.26
N GLU A 16 -17.36 1.39 3.35
CA GLU A 16 -17.33 0.34 2.32
C GLU A 16 -16.19 0.55 1.31
N ARG A 17 -15.87 1.80 0.96
CA ARG A 17 -14.69 2.10 0.13
C ARG A 17 -13.38 1.76 0.84
N MET A 18 -13.30 2.00 2.15
CA MET A 18 -12.13 1.63 2.95
C MET A 18 -11.98 0.11 3.02
N GLN A 19 -13.07 -0.63 3.27
CA GLN A 19 -13.05 -2.10 3.29
C GLN A 19 -12.66 -2.67 1.92
N LEU A 20 -13.21 -2.14 0.83
CA LEU A 20 -12.84 -2.57 -0.52
C LEU A 20 -11.35 -2.34 -0.79
N ALA A 21 -10.78 -1.23 -0.32
CA ALA A 21 -9.34 -0.97 -0.46
C ALA A 21 -8.50 -1.96 0.36
N GLU A 22 -8.93 -2.31 1.56
CA GLU A 22 -8.30 -3.33 2.41
C GLU A 22 -8.35 -4.71 1.77
N ASP A 23 -9.54 -5.16 1.34
CA ASP A 23 -9.73 -6.48 0.72
C ASP A 23 -8.91 -6.62 -0.56
N LEU A 24 -8.83 -5.55 -1.38
CA LEU A 24 -7.98 -5.53 -2.57
C LEU A 24 -6.50 -5.62 -2.21
N TRP A 25 -6.07 -4.91 -1.17
CA TRP A 25 -4.68 -4.96 -0.71
C TRP A 25 -4.29 -6.33 -0.16
N ASP A 26 -5.15 -6.95 0.64
CA ASP A 26 -4.94 -8.29 1.20
C ASP A 26 -4.90 -9.38 0.10
N SER A 27 -5.70 -9.20 -0.96
CA SER A 27 -5.66 -10.13 -2.10
C SER A 27 -4.30 -10.16 -2.81
N ILE A 28 -3.60 -9.02 -2.88
CA ILE A 28 -2.26 -8.92 -3.48
C ILE A 28 -1.21 -9.56 -2.58
N LEU A 29 -1.35 -9.42 -1.25
CA LEU A 29 -0.47 -10.08 -0.29
C LEU A 29 -0.60 -11.60 -0.37
N THR A 30 -1.80 -12.10 -0.62
CA THR A 30 -2.08 -13.54 -0.74
C THR A 30 -1.46 -14.15 -2.00
N ASP A 31 -1.47 -13.42 -3.11
CA ASP A 31 -0.83 -13.79 -4.39
C ASP A 31 0.52 -13.10 -4.56
N SER A 32 1.21 -12.84 -3.44
CA SER A 32 2.55 -12.29 -3.51
C SER A 32 3.47 -13.38 -4.06
N ASN A 33 3.64 -13.37 -5.38
CA ASN A 33 4.92 -13.69 -6.02
C ASN A 33 5.94 -12.72 -5.45
N ALA A 34 6.26 -12.87 -4.16
CA ALA A 34 7.21 -12.06 -3.44
C ALA A 34 8.49 -12.19 -4.23
N VAL A 35 8.79 -11.16 -5.01
CA VAL A 35 10.03 -11.06 -5.75
C VAL A 35 11.08 -11.05 -4.66
N THR A 36 11.71 -12.20 -4.44
CA THR A 36 12.75 -12.35 -3.43
C THR A 36 13.92 -11.51 -3.91
N LEU A 37 13.99 -10.28 -3.39
CA LEU A 37 15.11 -9.41 -3.63
C LEU A 37 16.32 -9.99 -2.91
N SER A 38 17.40 -10.19 -3.64
CA SER A 38 18.70 -10.48 -3.01
C SER A 38 19.13 -9.28 -2.18
N GLU A 39 20.08 -9.51 -1.27
CA GLU A 39 20.57 -8.44 -0.40
C GLU A 39 21.22 -7.32 -1.23
N GLU A 40 21.90 -7.67 -2.32
CA GLU A 40 22.50 -6.69 -3.24
C GLU A 40 21.43 -5.82 -3.95
N GLN A 41 20.27 -6.40 -4.28
CA GLN A 41 19.18 -5.65 -4.92
C GLN A 41 18.52 -4.67 -3.95
N LYS A 42 18.39 -5.05 -2.67
CA LYS A 42 17.89 -4.15 -1.62
C LYS A 42 18.86 -3.00 -1.37
N GLU A 43 20.16 -3.30 -1.29
CA GLU A 43 21.19 -2.27 -1.13
C GLU A 43 21.19 -1.29 -2.29
N GLU A 44 21.05 -1.76 -3.53
CA GLU A 44 21.00 -0.88 -4.70
C GLU A 44 19.75 0.01 -4.73
N LEU A 45 18.57 -0.54 -4.39
CA LEU A 45 17.35 0.27 -4.25
C LEU A 45 17.51 1.36 -3.19
N HIS A 46 18.12 1.02 -2.05
CA HIS A 46 18.43 1.99 -1.00
C HIS A 46 19.45 3.04 -1.48
N ARG A 47 20.48 2.64 -2.23
CA ARG A 47 21.53 3.52 -2.75
C ARG A 47 20.99 4.53 -3.76
N GLN A 48 20.05 4.11 -4.63
CA GLN A 48 19.47 5.01 -5.62
C GLN A 48 18.55 6.05 -5.01
N ASN A 49 17.86 5.71 -3.92
CA ASN A 49 16.83 6.55 -3.33
C ASN A 49 16.87 6.53 -1.79
N PRO A 50 17.99 6.95 -1.16
CA PRO A 50 18.22 6.75 0.27
C PRO A 50 17.24 7.51 1.17
N ASN A 51 16.64 8.59 0.64
CA ASN A 51 15.66 9.42 1.35
C ASN A 51 14.22 9.21 0.85
N GLN A 52 13.99 8.27 -0.06
CA GLN A 52 12.68 8.05 -0.66
C GLN A 52 11.93 6.99 0.14
N GLY A 53 11.52 7.39 1.33
CA GLY A 53 10.81 6.53 2.27
C GLY A 53 10.64 7.24 3.59
N SER A 54 9.53 7.00 4.26
CA SER A 54 9.35 7.40 5.65
C SER A 54 9.10 6.13 6.44
N CYS A 55 9.75 6.00 7.60
CA CYS A 55 9.42 4.92 8.52
C CYS A 55 7.94 5.04 8.90
N TRP A 56 7.30 3.92 9.23
CA TRP A 56 5.86 3.91 9.53
C TRP A 56 5.51 4.87 10.66
N GLU A 57 6.38 5.01 11.66
CA GLU A 57 6.30 5.99 12.74
C GLU A 57 6.28 7.44 12.21
N GLN A 58 7.14 7.77 11.23
CA GLN A 58 7.18 9.09 10.61
C GLN A 58 5.91 9.35 9.77
N VAL A 59 5.37 8.32 9.11
CA VAL A 59 4.09 8.41 8.39
C VAL A 59 2.94 8.64 9.36
N LYS A 60 2.87 7.90 10.47
CA LYS A 60 1.88 8.11 11.54
C LYS A 60 1.97 9.52 12.12
N GLN A 61 3.17 10.02 12.39
CA GLN A 61 3.36 11.40 12.85
C GLN A 61 2.85 12.43 11.83
N ARG A 62 3.17 12.26 10.55
CA ARG A 62 2.69 13.14 9.47
C ARG A 62 1.16 13.13 9.33
N LEU A 63 0.53 11.99 9.56
CA LEU A 63 -0.92 11.81 9.48
C LEU A 63 -1.65 12.13 10.81
N GLY A 64 -0.92 12.53 11.86
CA GLY A 64 -1.50 12.90 13.15
C GLY A 64 -1.95 11.71 14.02
N PHE A 65 -1.51 10.50 13.71
CA PHE A 65 -1.78 9.28 14.50
C PHE A 65 -0.79 9.06 15.65
N ALA A 66 0.23 9.90 15.77
CA ALA A 66 1.13 9.89 16.91
C ALA A 66 0.52 10.70 18.05
N GLN A 67 -0.07 10.00 19.03
CA GLN A 67 -0.51 10.56 20.30
C GLN A 67 0.36 9.98 21.43
#